data_AF-A0A2K5CT92-F1
#
_entry.id   AF-A0A2K5CT92-F1
#
_cell.length_a   1.000
_cell.length_b   1.000
_cell.length_c   1.000
_cell.angle_alpha   90.00
_cell.angle_beta   90.00
_cell.angle_gamma   90.00
#
_symmetry.space_group_name_H-M   'P 1'
#
loop_
_entity.id
_entity.type
_entity.pdbx_description
1 polymer ?
#
loop_
_entity_poly.entity_id
_entity_poly.type
_entity_poly.pdbx_seq_one_letter_code
_entity_poly.pdbx_strand_id
1 'polypeptide(L)'
;MPGAPRLTFPCASEYLRRTWEKAYEDHRRKVQSARPLVDTCAPLTFRHLQLKLRRLKLEEERLCVIQRDNRLLLEKVASVMRTRRQTDSTHR
;
A
#
# COMPACT_ATOMS: atom_id res chain seq x y z
N MET A 1 -44.58 59.03 -43.49
CA MET A 1 -43.74 58.87 -42.28
C MET A 1 -42.59 57.94 -42.63
N PRO A 2 -41.34 58.44 -42.78
CA PRO A 2 -40.21 57.57 -43.07
C PRO A 2 -39.79 56.87 -41.77
N GLY A 3 -39.77 55.54 -41.79
CA GLY A 3 -39.38 54.71 -40.66
C GLY A 3 -37.92 54.92 -40.27
N ALA A 4 -37.66 55.01 -38.97
CA ALA A 4 -36.31 55.13 -38.44
C ALA A 4 -35.45 53.92 -38.84
N PRO A 5 -34.20 54.12 -39.28
CA PRO A 5 -33.33 53.00 -39.61
C PRO A 5 -32.99 52.25 -38.33
N ARG A 6 -33.32 50.95 -38.31
CA ARG A 6 -32.86 50.05 -37.24
C ARG A 6 -31.35 49.94 -37.37
N LEU A 7 -30.63 50.63 -36.49
CA LEU A 7 -29.21 50.41 -36.26
C LEU A 7 -29.04 49.05 -35.56
N THR A 8 -29.16 47.96 -36.31
CA THR A 8 -28.59 46.69 -35.89
C THR A 8 -27.09 46.86 -36.02
N PHE A 9 -26.40 47.21 -34.94
CA PHE A 9 -24.94 47.15 -34.86
C PHE A 9 -24.53 45.68 -34.75
N PRO A 10 -24.20 44.99 -35.86
CA PRO A 10 -23.99 43.54 -35.83
C PRO A 10 -22.69 43.23 -35.08
N CYS A 11 -21.72 44.14 -35.20
CA CYS A 11 -20.37 44.05 -34.64
C CYS A 11 -20.33 44.03 -33.11
N ALA A 12 -21.16 44.84 -32.44
CA ALA A 12 -21.22 44.85 -30.96
C ALA A 12 -21.82 43.55 -30.41
N SER A 13 -22.85 43.02 -31.07
CA SER A 13 -23.47 41.75 -30.67
C SER A 13 -22.57 40.53 -30.94
N GLU A 14 -21.82 40.57 -32.05
CA GLU A 14 -20.90 39.50 -32.41
C GLU A 14 -19.66 39.50 -31.50
N TYR A 15 -19.10 40.68 -31.22
CA TYR A 15 -18.01 40.84 -30.26
C TYR A 15 -18.42 40.30 -28.89
N LEU A 16 -19.61 40.69 -28.39
CA LEU A 16 -20.13 40.21 -27.12
C LEU A 16 -20.29 38.69 -27.12
N ARG A 17 -20.85 38.12 -28.20
CA ARG A 17 -20.98 36.66 -28.36
C ARG A 17 -19.63 35.95 -28.29
N ARG A 18 -18.63 36.44 -29.03
CA ARG A 18 -17.26 35.87 -29.03
C ARG A 18 -16.59 35.97 -27.65
N THR A 19 -16.77 37.08 -26.94
CA THR A 19 -16.24 37.23 -25.57
C THR A 19 -16.87 36.25 -24.59
N TRP A 20 -18.19 36.03 -24.72
CA TRP A 20 -18.92 35.07 -23.90
C TRP A 20 -18.51 33.63 -24.19
N GLU A 21 -18.40 33.27 -25.47
CA GLU A 21 -17.96 31.95 -25.93
C GLU A 21 -16.54 31.64 -25.41
N LYS A 22 -15.62 32.60 -25.52
CA LYS A 22 -14.27 32.47 -24.97
C LYS A 22 -14.29 32.29 -23.44
N ALA A 23 -15.08 33.10 -22.72
CA ALA A 23 -15.18 32.99 -21.27
C ALA A 23 -15.76 31.63 -20.83
N TYR A 24 -16.72 31.10 -21.60
CA TYR A 24 -17.30 29.78 -21.39
C TYR A 24 -16.29 28.66 -21.64
N GLU A 25 -15.52 28.72 -22.72
CA GLU A 25 -14.43 27.78 -22.99
C GLU A 25 -13.34 27.82 -21.91
N ASP A 26 -12.95 29.01 -21.47
CA ASP A 26 -11.99 29.20 -20.38
C ASP A 26 -12.52 28.60 -19.07
N HIS A 27 -13.80 28.80 -18.76
CA HIS A 27 -14.45 28.19 -17.60
C HIS A 27 -14.45 26.66 -17.70
N ARG A 28 -14.86 26.10 -18.84
CA ARG A 28 -14.86 24.65 -19.09
C ARG A 28 -13.47 24.05 -18.92
N ARG A 29 -12.43 24.71 -19.45
CA ARG A 29 -11.04 24.30 -19.24
C ARG A 29 -10.66 24.29 -17.76
N LYS A 30 -10.99 25.34 -17.01
CA LYS A 30 -10.72 25.43 -15.56
C LYS A 30 -11.43 24.33 -14.77
N VAL A 31 -12.69 24.05 -15.10
CA VAL A 31 -13.48 22.98 -14.46
C VAL A 31 -12.86 21.62 -14.76
N GLN A 32 -12.47 21.36 -16.02
CA GLN A 32 -11.86 20.10 -16.41
C GLN A 32 -10.48 19.89 -15.78
N SER A 33 -9.70 20.95 -15.62
CA SER A 33 -8.38 20.91 -14.98
C SER A 33 -8.44 21.00 -13.45
N ALA A 34 -9.62 21.19 -12.85
CA ALA A 34 -9.76 21.35 -11.42
C ALA A 34 -9.34 20.06 -10.71
N ARG A 35 -8.37 20.17 -9.79
CA ARG A 35 -7.96 19.06 -8.93
C ARG A 35 -8.89 18.96 -7.73
N PRO A 36 -9.15 17.75 -7.21
CA PRO A 36 -9.90 17.58 -5.97
C PRO A 36 -9.17 18.27 -4.81
N LEU A 37 -9.94 18.88 -3.90
CA LEU A 37 -9.39 19.58 -2.71
C LEU A 37 -8.74 18.62 -1.72
N VAL A 38 -9.23 17.38 -1.67
CA VAL A 38 -8.78 16.34 -0.76
C VAL A 38 -8.28 15.17 -1.58
N ASP A 39 -7.15 14.61 -1.18
CA ASP A 39 -6.67 13.36 -1.74
C ASP A 39 -7.58 12.21 -1.27
N THR A 40 -8.25 11.57 -2.22
CA THR A 40 -9.07 10.37 -1.98
C THR A 40 -8.37 9.10 -2.43
N CYS A 41 -7.07 9.17 -2.78
CA CYS A 41 -6.32 7.99 -3.15
C CYS A 41 -6.14 7.04 -1.97
N ALA A 42 -6.08 5.74 -2.26
CA ALA A 42 -5.76 4.75 -1.23
C ALA A 42 -4.34 5.01 -0.70
N PRO A 43 -4.14 4.98 0.64
CA PRO A 43 -2.82 5.14 1.21
C PRO A 43 -1.88 4.01 0.77
N LEU A 44 -0.59 4.33 0.66
CA LEU A 44 0.43 3.36 0.28
C LEU A 44 0.44 2.18 1.25
N THR A 45 0.31 0.97 0.70
CA THR A 45 0.39 -0.25 1.50
C THR A 45 1.86 -0.60 1.72
N PHE A 46 2.40 -0.30 2.90
CA PHE A 46 3.78 -0.64 3.20
C PHE A 46 3.91 -2.12 3.59
N ARG A 47 4.90 -2.82 3.01
CA ARG A 47 5.18 -4.24 3.34
C ARG A 47 5.43 -4.49 4.83
N HIS A 48 6.00 -3.52 5.55
CA HIS A 48 6.25 -3.64 6.99
C HIS A 48 4.96 -3.60 7.84
N LEU A 49 3.83 -3.11 7.28
CA LEU A 49 2.51 -3.20 7.91
C LEU A 49 1.89 -4.60 7.74
N GLN A 50 2.23 -5.29 6.66
CA GLN A 50 1.75 -6.65 6.38
C GLN A 50 2.59 -7.72 7.08
N LEU A 51 3.90 -7.48 7.24
CA LEU A 51 4.83 -8.42 7.86
C LEU A 51 5.09 -8.05 9.32
N LYS A 52 4.66 -8.91 10.26
CA LYS A 52 4.96 -8.79 11.69
C LYS A 52 6.40 -9.24 11.99
N LEU A 53 7.40 -8.51 11.50
CA LEU A 53 8.82 -8.88 11.56
C LEU A 53 9.30 -9.19 12.99
N ARG A 54 8.88 -8.40 13.98
CA ARG A 54 9.21 -8.65 15.40
C ARG A 54 8.69 -10.01 15.89
N ARG A 55 7.49 -10.39 15.46
CA ARG A 55 6.89 -11.68 15.82
C ARG A 55 7.68 -12.82 15.17
N LEU A 56 7.98 -12.71 13.88
CA LEU A 56 8.74 -13.73 13.15
C LEU A 56 10.10 -13.99 13.79
N LYS A 57 10.84 -12.90 14.11
CA LYS A 57 12.14 -13.01 14.78
C LYS A 57 12.05 -13.75 16.12
N LEU A 58 11.05 -13.42 16.94
CA LEU A 58 10.86 -14.04 18.24
C LEU A 58 10.47 -15.54 18.13
N GLU A 59 9.66 -15.89 17.12
CA GLU A 59 9.34 -17.28 16.81
C GLU A 59 10.58 -18.06 16.36
N GLU A 60 11.43 -17.47 15.51
CA GLU A 60 12.67 -18.07 15.04
C GLU A 60 13.68 -18.30 16.18
N GLU A 61 13.88 -17.30 17.05
CA GLU A 61 14.72 -17.43 18.23
C GLU A 61 14.22 -18.55 19.17
N ARG A 62 12.90 -18.61 19.41
CA ARG A 62 12.28 -19.68 20.22
C ARG A 62 12.51 -21.06 19.60
N LEU A 63 12.34 -21.19 18.28
CA LEU A 63 12.58 -22.46 17.57
C LEU A 63 14.06 -22.87 17.64
N CYS A 64 14.98 -21.92 17.54
CA CYS A 64 16.41 -22.16 17.64
C CYS A 64 16.79 -22.76 19.00
N VAL A 65 16.22 -22.22 20.09
CA VAL A 65 16.41 -22.75 21.46
C VAL A 65 15.86 -24.18 21.55
N ILE A 66 14.62 -24.41 21.10
CA ILE A 66 14.00 -25.75 21.12
C ILE A 66 14.85 -26.77 20.36
N GLN A 67 15.34 -26.42 19.16
CA GLN A 67 16.16 -27.31 18.36
C GLN A 67 17.49 -27.66 19.04
N ARG A 68 18.14 -26.67 19.67
CA ARG A 68 19.36 -26.88 20.45
C ARG A 68 19.09 -27.85 21.61
N ASP A 69 18.03 -27.62 22.36
CA ASP A 69 17.69 -28.42 23.53
C ASP A 69 17.30 -29.86 23.14
N ASN A 70 16.54 -30.02 22.06
CA ASN A 70 16.20 -31.33 21.50
C ASN A 70 17.46 -32.11 21.10
N ARG A 71 18.45 -31.46 20.48
CA ARG A 71 19.73 -32.10 20.14
C ARG A 71 20.47 -32.57 21.40
N LEU A 72 20.58 -31.71 22.41
CA LEU A 72 21.24 -32.06 23.68
C LEU A 72 20.52 -33.21 24.40
N LEU A 73 19.18 -33.21 24.38
CA LEU A 73 18.38 -34.29 24.96
C LEU A 73 18.64 -35.62 24.25
N LEU A 74 18.63 -35.63 22.92
CA LEU A 74 18.89 -36.82 22.12
C LEU A 74 20.31 -37.38 22.37
N GLU A 75 21.32 -36.52 22.44
CA GLU A 75 22.69 -36.90 22.77
C GLU A 75 22.78 -37.59 24.15
N LYS A 76 22.12 -37.02 25.17
CA LYS A 76 22.08 -37.60 26.52
C LYS A 76 21.37 -38.95 26.55
N VAL A 77 20.20 -39.05 25.92
CA VAL A 77 19.44 -40.30 25.84
C VAL A 77 20.27 -41.39 25.14
N ALA A 78 20.89 -41.06 24.01
CA ALA A 78 21.75 -42.00 23.29
C ALA A 78 22.94 -42.47 24.15
N SER A 79 23.54 -41.58 24.93
CA SER A 79 24.62 -41.95 25.85
C SER A 79 24.14 -42.93 26.94
N VAL A 80 23.01 -42.64 27.59
CA VAL A 80 22.43 -43.51 28.62
C VAL A 80 22.10 -44.89 28.05
N MET A 81 21.51 -44.93 26.86
CA MET A 81 21.17 -46.19 26.19
C MET A 81 22.42 -47.02 25.85
N ARG A 82 23.52 -46.37 25.41
CA ARG A 82 24.79 -47.06 25.15
C ARG A 82 25.40 -47.63 26.44
N THR A 83 25.44 -46.85 27.51
CA THR A 83 26.05 -47.28 28.78
C THR A 83 25.27 -48.44 29.41
N ARG A 84 23.92 -48.38 29.43
CA ARG A 84 23.08 -49.48 29.94
C ARG A 84 23.32 -50.80 29.19
N ARG A 85 23.49 -50.74 27.87
CA ARG A 85 23.74 -51.92 27.06
C ARG A 85 25.10 -52.57 27.38
N GLN A 86 26.08 -51.79 27.82
CA GLN A 86 27.40 -52.29 28.22
C GLN A 86 27.36 -52.95 29.61
N THR A 87 26.67 -52.35 30.59
CA THR A 87 26.53 -52.94 31.93
C THR A 87 25.81 -54.29 31.92
N ASP A 88 24.82 -54.46 31.04
CA ASP A 88 24.10 -55.73 30.87
C ASP A 88 24.96 -56.82 30.19
N SER A 89 25.97 -56.42 29.40
CA SER A 89 26.88 -57.36 28.71
C SER A 89 28.01 -57.89 29.59
N THR A 90 28.34 -57.19 30.68
CA THR A 90 29.38 -57.59 31.65
C THR A 90 28.83 -58.48 32.78
N HIS A 91 27.50 -58.59 32.89
CA HIS A 91 26.81 -59.39 33.92
C HIS A 91 26.31 -60.76 33.41
N ARG A 92 26.86 -61.26 32.30
CA ARG A 92 26.65 -62.63 31.78
C ARG A 92 27.95 -63.43 31.88
#